data_AF-A0A1F6M8P7-F1
#
_entry.id   AF-A0A1F6M8P7-F1
#
_cell.length_a   1.000
_cell.length_b   1.000
_cell.length_c   1.000
_cell.angle_alpha   90.00
_cell.angle_beta   90.00
_cell.angle_gamma   90.00
#
_symmetry.space_group_name_H-M   'P 1'
#
loop_
_entity.id
_entity.type
_entity.pdbx_description
1 polymer ?
#
loop_
_entity_poly.entity_id
_entity_poly.type
_entity_poly.pdbx_seq_one_letter_code
_entity_poly.pdbx_strand_id
1 'polypeptide(L)'
;MDKLSYVPYSLKCILGAEIMYVGCIFYGTTLNKPNSELHHALLGLLPGFTWGSLSSAIVSGVVIAAYAFIFGLFMVWMHNSSMKK
;
A
#
# COMPACT_ATOMS: atom_id res chain seq x y z
N MET A 1 0.33 23.28 16.40
CA MET A 1 0.68 21.99 15.77
C MET A 1 1.79 22.28 14.80
N ASP A 2 2.89 21.52 14.87
CA ASP A 2 4.03 21.73 13.99
C ASP A 2 3.79 21.14 12.61
N LYS A 3 4.48 21.67 11.60
CA LYS A 3 4.39 21.18 10.23
C LYS A 3 4.96 19.76 10.12
N LEU A 4 4.25 18.89 9.44
CA LEU A 4 4.74 17.56 9.10
C LEU A 4 5.80 17.64 8.00
N SER A 5 6.84 16.81 8.12
CA SER A 5 7.87 16.68 7.09
C SER A 5 7.42 15.71 6.00
N TYR A 6 7.53 16.12 4.74
CA TYR A 6 7.05 15.36 3.58
C TYR A 6 7.70 13.98 3.47
N VAL A 7 9.03 13.91 3.41
CA VAL A 7 9.73 12.64 3.14
C VAL A 7 9.60 11.64 4.29
N PRO A 8 9.92 11.98 5.57
CA PRO A 8 9.86 11.01 6.66
C PRO A 8 8.44 10.54 6.97
N TYR A 9 7.41 11.33 6.62
CA TYR A 9 6.02 10.90 6.73
C TYR A 9 5.67 9.91 5.61
N SER A 10 5.96 10.25 4.35
CA SER A 10 5.68 9.37 3.21
C SER A 10 6.44 8.04 3.28
N LEU A 11 7.66 8.02 3.81
CA LEU A 11 8.39 6.76 4.07
C LEU A 11 7.68 5.86 5.09
N LYS A 12 7.04 6.44 6.10
CA LYS A 12 6.22 5.66 7.05
C LYS A 12 4.93 5.15 6.39
N CYS A 13 4.36 5.91 5.46
CA CYS A 13 3.23 5.44 4.65
C CYS A 13 3.62 4.23 3.78
N ILE A 14 4.80 4.24 3.15
CA ILE A 14 5.32 3.07 2.43
C ILE A 14 5.40 1.87 3.36
N LEU A 15 6.08 2.01 4.51
CA LEU A 15 6.25 0.91 5.46
C LEU A 15 4.90 0.31 5.90
N GLY A 16 3.93 1.16 6.24
CA GLY A 16 2.58 0.69 6.61
C GLY A 16 1.85 -0.03 5.46
N ALA A 17 1.97 0.48 4.24
CA ALA A 17 1.36 -0.12 3.06
C ALA A 17 1.99 -1.48 2.71
N GLU A 18 3.32 -1.61 2.81
CA GLU A 18 4.03 -2.87 2.55
C GLU A 18 3.68 -3.95 3.58
N ILE A 19 3.62 -3.59 4.87
CA ILE A 19 3.17 -4.51 5.92
C ILE A 19 1.76 -5.02 5.62
N MET A 20 0.83 -4.12 5.27
CA MET A 20 -0.54 -4.49 4.91
C MET A 20 -0.57 -5.38 3.66
N TYR A 21 0.22 -5.06 2.64
CA TYR A 21 0.29 -5.82 1.40
C TYR A 21 0.76 -7.27 1.63
N VAL A 22 1.83 -7.46 2.41
CA VAL A 22 2.30 -8.80 2.80
C VAL A 22 1.24 -9.54 3.61
N GLY A 23 0.58 -8.85 4.54
CA GLY A 23 -0.55 -9.38 5.29
C GLY A 23 -1.70 -9.84 4.39
N CYS A 24 -2.04 -9.07 3.36
CA CYS A 24 -3.07 -9.42 2.38
C CYS A 24 -2.71 -10.66 1.56
N ILE A 25 -1.45 -10.81 1.15
CA ILE A 25 -1.02 -12.04 0.46
C ILE A 25 -1.20 -13.24 1.37
N PHE A 26 -0.72 -13.16 2.62
CA PHE A 26 -0.84 -14.25 3.58
C PHE A 26 -2.31 -14.58 3.88
N TYR A 27 -3.13 -13.56 4.14
CA TYR A 27 -4.55 -13.72 4.43
C TYR A 27 -5.30 -14.43 3.30
N GLY A 28 -4.98 -14.11 2.04
CA GLY A 28 -5.56 -14.77 0.85
C GLY A 28 -5.45 -16.30 0.86
N THR A 29 -4.41 -16.83 1.50
CA THR A 29 -4.17 -18.29 1.62
C THR A 29 -4.98 -18.97 2.71
N THR A 30 -5.59 -18.20 3.62
CA THR A 30 -6.35 -18.71 4.77
C THR A 30 -7.86 -18.66 4.57
N LEU A 31 -8.30 -18.01 3.49
CA LEU A 31 -9.71 -17.79 3.17
C LEU A 31 -10.38 -19.05 2.60
N ASN A 32 -11.69 -19.18 2.87
CA ASN A 32 -12.53 -20.15 2.17
C ASN A 32 -12.64 -19.80 0.67
N LYS A 33 -13.05 -20.78 -0.14
CA LYS A 33 -13.03 -20.67 -1.61
C LYS A 33 -13.69 -19.40 -2.18
N PRO A 34 -14.95 -19.05 -1.88
CA PRO A 34 -15.57 -17.86 -2.46
C PRO A 34 -14.89 -16.55 -2.04
N ASN A 35 -14.41 -16.46 -0.79
CA ASN A 35 -13.72 -15.27 -0.30
C ASN A 35 -12.30 -15.16 -0.89
N SER A 36 -11.60 -16.29 -1.04
CA SER A 36 -10.28 -16.36 -1.66
C SER A 36 -10.34 -15.95 -3.13
N GLU A 37 -11.35 -16.38 -3.88
CA GLU A 37 -11.54 -15.98 -5.29
C GLU A 37 -11.69 -14.45 -5.43
N LEU A 38 -12.53 -13.83 -4.61
CA LEU A 38 -12.69 -12.36 -4.60
C LEU A 38 -11.39 -11.66 -4.20
N HIS A 39 -10.75 -12.09 -3.10
CA HIS A 39 -9.52 -11.49 -2.61
C HIS A 39 -8.38 -11.61 -3.62
N HIS A 40 -8.30 -12.76 -4.31
CA HIS A 40 -7.34 -13.00 -5.35
C HIS A 40 -7.56 -12.13 -6.58
N ALA A 41 -8.82 -11.95 -6.98
CA ALA A 41 -9.20 -11.06 -8.07
C ALA A 41 -8.85 -9.60 -7.77
N LEU A 42 -9.09 -9.13 -6.53
CA LEU A 42 -8.74 -7.77 -6.11
C LEU A 42 -7.22 -7.52 -6.17
N LEU A 43 -6.41 -8.45 -5.63
CA LEU A 43 -4.96 -8.34 -5.74
C LEU A 43 -4.47 -8.48 -7.18
N GLY A 44 -5.20 -9.21 -8.03
CA GLY A 44 -4.95 -9.29 -9.48
C GLY A 44 -5.13 -7.97 -10.24
N LEU A 45 -5.76 -6.96 -9.64
CA LEU A 45 -5.80 -5.60 -10.20
C LEU A 45 -4.48 -4.85 -10.01
N LEU A 46 -3.59 -5.32 -9.14
CA LEU A 46 -2.28 -4.72 -8.98
C LEU A 46 -1.43 -4.99 -10.24
N PRO A 47 -0.84 -3.94 -10.84
CA PRO A 47 -0.03 -4.09 -12.04
C PRO A 47 1.06 -5.15 -11.88
N GLY A 48 1.00 -6.18 -12.73
CA GLY A 48 2.00 -7.25 -12.77
C GLY A 48 1.93 -8.26 -11.63
N PHE A 49 0.88 -8.26 -10.80
CA PHE A 49 0.73 -9.25 -9.72
C PHE A 49 0.20 -10.60 -10.25
N THR A 50 0.77 -11.70 -9.74
CA THR A 50 0.32 -13.06 -10.03
C THR A 50 0.50 -13.94 -8.81
N TRP A 51 -0.56 -14.59 -8.35
CA TRP A 51 -0.51 -15.47 -7.19
C TRP A 51 0.52 -16.60 -7.37
N GLY A 52 1.27 -16.87 -6.31
CA GLY A 52 2.33 -17.90 -6.29
C GLY A 52 3.65 -17.49 -6.95
N SER A 53 3.75 -16.30 -7.55
CA SER A 53 4.99 -15.80 -8.16
C SER A 53 5.66 -14.74 -7.28
N LEU A 54 6.81 -15.09 -6.68
CA LEU A 54 7.59 -14.17 -5.83
C LEU A 54 8.03 -12.92 -6.59
N SER A 55 8.47 -13.05 -7.84
CA SER A 55 8.89 -11.91 -8.66
C SER A 55 7.73 -10.94 -8.89
N SER A 56 6.54 -11.46 -9.19
CA SER A 56 5.32 -10.65 -9.37
C SER A 56 4.93 -9.93 -8.07
N ALA A 57 5.11 -10.59 -6.92
CA ALA A 57 4.80 -10.03 -5.62
C ALA A 57 5.74 -8.87 -5.26
N ILE A 58 7.02 -8.97 -5.63
CA ILE A 58 8.00 -7.90 -5.46
C ILE A 58 7.67 -6.71 -6.37
N VAL A 59 7.39 -6.95 -7.66
CA VAL A 59 7.08 -5.90 -8.63
C VAL A 59 5.86 -5.08 -8.20
N SER A 60 4.78 -5.74 -7.83
CA SER A 60 3.57 -5.09 -7.32
C SER A 60 3.78 -4.44 -5.95
N GLY A 61 4.67 -4.97 -5.10
CA GLY A 61 5.10 -4.31 -3.87
C GLY A 61 5.76 -2.95 -4.13
N VAL A 62 6.62 -2.85 -5.14
CA VAL A 62 7.20 -1.57 -5.58
C VAL A 62 6.12 -0.60 -6.08
N VAL A 63 5.13 -1.10 -6.81
CA VAL A 63 3.98 -0.30 -7.26
C VAL A 63 3.18 0.24 -6.07
N ILE A 64 2.91 -0.59 -5.06
CA ILE A 64 2.26 -0.17 -3.80
C ILE A 64 3.09 0.90 -3.09
N ALA A 65 4.41 0.72 -2.98
CA ALA A 65 5.30 1.70 -2.37
C ALA A 65 5.25 3.06 -3.10
N ALA A 66 5.24 3.05 -4.43
CA ALA A 66 5.12 4.27 -5.23
C ALA A 66 3.79 4.99 -4.95
N TYR A 67 2.66 4.28 -4.94
CA TYR A 67 1.37 4.87 -4.59
C TYR A 67 1.35 5.39 -3.15
N ALA A 68 1.81 4.60 -2.18
CA ALA A 68 1.87 4.99 -0.78
C ALA A 68 2.71 6.26 -0.56
N PHE A 69 3.80 6.42 -1.30
CA PHE A 69 4.61 7.63 -1.27
C PHE A 69 3.84 8.86 -1.77
N ILE A 70 3.18 8.73 -2.94
CA ILE A 70 2.38 9.81 -3.54
C ILE A 70 1.25 10.23 -2.60
N PHE A 71 0.50 9.27 -2.06
CA PHE A 71 -0.56 9.54 -1.08
C PHE A 71 0.00 10.12 0.22
N GLY A 72 1.18 9.68 0.66
CA GLY A 72 1.90 10.28 1.78
C GLY A 72 2.17 11.76 1.58
N LEU A 73 2.70 12.14 0.40
CA LEU A 73 2.97 13.54 0.07
C LEU A 73 1.68 14.37 0.05
N PHE A 74 0.62 13.81 -0.54
CA PHE A 74 -0.70 14.45 -0.58
C PHE A 74 -1.27 14.66 0.83
N MET A 75 -1.18 13.67 1.72
CA MET A 75 -1.61 13.78 3.12
C MET A 75 -0.85 14.87 3.88
N VAL A 76 0.48 14.95 3.71
CA VAL A 76 1.29 16.01 4.33
C VAL A 76 0.90 17.39 3.80
N TRP A 77 0.66 17.52 2.49
CA TRP A 77 0.19 18.77 1.90
C TRP A 77 -1.16 19.20 2.49
N MET A 78 -2.15 18.30 2.56
CA MET A 78 -3.47 18.58 3.15
C MET A 78 -3.35 19.01 4.62
N HIS A 79 -2.53 18.30 5.40
CA HIS A 79 -2.29 18.63 6.80
C HIS A 79 -1.67 20.03 6.94
N ASN A 80 -0.53 20.28 6.28
CA ASN A 80 0.21 21.53 6.43
C ASN A 80 -0.55 22.75 5.88
N SER A 81 -1.38 22.58 4.86
CA SER A 81 -2.17 23.66 4.25
C SER A 81 -3.44 24.01 5.03
N SER A 82 -3.98 23.08 5.81
CA SER A 82 -5.20 23.30 6.62
C SER A 82 -4.92 23.94 7.99
N MET A 83 -3.65 24.04 8.40
CA MET A 83 -3.29 24.70 9.65
C MET A 83 -3.51 26.21 9.56
N LYS A 84 -4.42 26.73 10.39
CA LYS A 84 -4.53 28.18 10.62
C LYS A 84 -3.27 28.68 11.34
N LYS A 85 -2.82 29.87 10.95
CA LYS A 85 -1.74 30.57 11.65
C LYS A 85 -2.19 31.03 13.03
#